data_AF-A0A127M0V2-F1
#
_entry.id   AF-A0A127M0V2-F1
#
_cell.length_a   1.000
_cell.length_b   1.000
_cell.length_c   1.000
_cell.angle_alpha   90.00
_cell.angle_beta   90.00
_cell.angle_gamma   90.00
#
_symmetry.space_group_name_H-M   'P 1'
#
loop_
_entity.id
_entity.type
_entity.pdbx_description
1 polymer ?
#
loop_
_entity_poly.entity_id
_entity_poly.type
_entity_poly.pdbx_seq_one_letter_code
_entity_poly.pdbx_strand_id
1 'polypeptide(L)'
;MKIFNILAGIALCVALPLQAAESTAKTQESSATDASASAQASQTAVIYDRHGQPITAMQAGKARAAEEAVRKAGVPPDSTEAAMIRISMGQSPETAYEPNDGIYDAEGKPINSRQAAEDLAVVEVMRRGGVEPGSERDAQIRAAAKGEATTPEGEPVDEQTMEDVAKEIAVQQTILATGVQPGSPNESLIRMGADVMMEKFKSWR
;
A
#
# COMPACT_ATOMS: atom_id res chain seq x y z
N MET A 1 16.08 30.40 48.31
CA MET A 1 16.11 31.88 48.34
C MET A 1 15.23 32.39 47.19
N LYS A 2 14.26 33.26 47.51
CA LYS A 2 13.39 34.12 46.65
C LYS A 2 12.54 33.34 45.62
N ILE A 3 11.22 33.08 45.71
CA ILE A 3 9.97 33.70 46.22
C ILE A 3 9.58 35.08 45.63
N PHE A 4 8.33 35.09 45.11
CA PHE A 4 7.36 36.19 44.85
C PHE A 4 7.48 36.93 43.50
N ASN A 5 6.42 37.36 42.77
CA ASN A 5 4.98 37.60 43.04
C ASN A 5 4.23 37.66 41.67
N ILE A 6 3.04 37.07 41.49
CA ILE A 6 1.65 37.63 41.64
C ILE A 6 1.25 38.74 40.63
N LEU A 7 0.18 38.51 39.85
CA LEU A 7 -1.12 39.24 39.82
C LEU A 7 -1.95 38.74 38.60
N ALA A 8 -3.08 38.04 38.74
CA ALA A 8 -4.41 38.46 39.22
C ALA A 8 -5.19 39.34 38.23
N GLY A 9 -6.28 38.79 37.69
CA GLY A 9 -7.35 39.51 37.00
C GLY A 9 -8.66 38.73 37.13
N ILE A 10 -9.48 39.13 38.10
CA ILE A 10 -10.77 38.53 38.48
C ILE A 10 -11.93 39.34 37.87
N ALA A 11 -12.96 38.59 37.45
CA ALA A 11 -14.40 38.92 37.36
C ALA A 11 -14.92 39.94 36.34
N LEU A 12 -15.96 39.52 35.60
CA LEU A 12 -17.33 39.94 35.95
C LEU A 12 -18.38 38.99 35.35
N CYS A 13 -19.22 38.39 36.20
CA CYS A 13 -20.50 37.81 35.83
C CYS A 13 -21.54 38.93 35.75
N VAL A 14 -22.36 39.00 34.69
CA VAL A 14 -23.67 39.67 34.72
C VAL A 14 -24.69 38.91 33.87
N ALA A 15 -25.72 38.43 34.58
CA ALA A 15 -27.13 38.21 34.23
C ALA A 15 -27.59 37.86 32.80
N LEU A 16 -28.34 36.76 32.73
CA LEU A 16 -29.39 36.46 31.74
C LEU A 16 -30.50 37.54 31.73
N PRO A 17 -31.24 37.65 30.60
CA PRO A 17 -32.66 37.35 30.69
C PRO A 17 -33.13 36.33 29.63
N LEU A 18 -34.14 35.58 30.04
CA LEU A 18 -34.92 34.61 29.30
C LEU A 18 -35.78 35.33 28.24
N GLN A 19 -35.70 34.91 26.97
CA GLN A 19 -36.78 35.12 26.00
C GLN A 19 -36.71 34.05 24.91
N ALA A 20 -37.82 33.31 24.79
CA ALA A 20 -38.06 32.35 23.74
C ALA A 20 -38.32 33.08 22.40
N ALA A 21 -37.63 32.67 21.36
CA ALA A 21 -38.06 32.84 19.97
C ALA A 21 -37.37 31.75 19.13
N GLU A 22 -38.19 30.95 18.44
CA GLU A 22 -37.78 30.01 17.43
C GLU A 22 -36.97 30.70 16.33
N SER A 23 -35.79 30.18 16.01
CA SER A 23 -35.21 30.33 14.67
C SER A 23 -34.18 29.24 14.41
N THR A 24 -34.50 28.40 13.44
CA THR A 24 -33.62 27.45 12.77
C THR A 24 -32.35 28.12 12.25
N ALA A 25 -31.19 27.74 12.80
CA ALA A 25 -29.90 27.96 12.13
C ALA A 25 -28.89 26.90 12.56
N LYS A 26 -28.40 26.16 11.56
CA LYS A 26 -27.28 25.22 11.60
C LYS A 26 -26.09 25.83 12.34
N THR A 27 -25.50 25.10 13.29
CA THR A 27 -24.06 25.21 13.58
C THR A 27 -23.53 23.84 13.98
N GLN A 28 -22.55 23.45 13.19
CA GLN A 28 -21.73 22.26 13.17
C GLN A 28 -20.73 22.35 14.33
N GLU A 29 -20.76 21.40 15.26
CA GLU A 29 -19.73 21.28 16.28
C GLU A 29 -19.51 19.80 16.62
N SER A 30 -18.28 19.35 16.36
CA SER A 30 -17.61 18.11 16.79
C SER A 30 -16.95 17.37 15.63
N SER A 31 -15.86 17.94 15.11
CA SER A 31 -14.89 17.21 14.28
C SER A 31 -13.49 17.71 14.62
N ALA A 32 -12.92 17.24 15.73
CA ALA A 32 -11.52 17.52 16.07
C ALA A 32 -10.80 16.36 16.78
N THR A 33 -11.43 15.19 16.91
CA THR A 33 -10.79 13.99 17.49
C THR A 33 -10.74 12.78 16.54
N ASP A 34 -11.53 12.76 15.46
CA ASP A 34 -11.47 11.68 14.45
C ASP A 34 -10.59 12.01 13.24
N ALA A 35 -10.16 13.26 13.09
CA ALA A 35 -9.31 13.68 11.97
C ALA A 35 -7.85 13.18 12.07
N SER A 36 -7.43 12.71 13.25
CA SER A 36 -6.10 12.12 13.43
C SER A 36 -6.09 10.60 13.24
N ALA A 37 -7.25 9.94 13.34
CA ALA A 37 -7.38 8.51 13.02
C ALA A 37 -7.65 8.29 11.52
N SER A 38 -8.33 9.22 10.86
CA SER A 38 -8.65 9.13 9.42
C SER A 38 -7.49 9.52 8.47
N ALA A 39 -6.45 10.20 8.98
CA ALA A 39 -5.27 10.54 8.18
C ALA A 39 -4.28 9.36 8.01
N GLN A 40 -4.42 8.28 8.80
CA GLN A 40 -3.62 7.05 8.63
C GLN A 40 -4.25 6.05 7.65
N ALA A 41 -5.51 6.26 7.24
CA ALA A 41 -6.28 5.30 6.45
C ALA A 41 -6.14 5.46 4.92
N SER A 42 -5.43 6.48 4.42
CA SER A 42 -5.34 6.77 2.98
C SER A 42 -3.92 6.70 2.41
N GLN A 43 -3.12 5.76 2.91
CA GLN A 43 -1.98 5.28 2.13
C GLN A 43 -2.50 4.15 1.23
N THR A 44 -2.80 4.49 -0.02
CA THR A 44 -2.80 3.51 -1.12
C THR A 44 -1.53 2.68 -0.99
N ALA A 45 -1.64 1.36 -0.94
CA ALA A 45 -0.53 0.47 -0.61
C ALA A 45 0.53 0.46 -1.74
N VAL A 46 1.43 1.43 -1.71
CA VAL A 46 2.51 1.61 -2.70
C VAL A 46 3.78 0.97 -2.15
N ILE A 47 4.55 0.33 -3.03
CA ILE A 47 5.88 -0.19 -2.71
C ILE A 47 6.96 0.73 -3.28
N TYR A 48 8.11 0.75 -2.61
CA TYR A 48 9.20 1.67 -2.92
C TYR A 48 10.51 0.95 -3.19
N ASP A 49 11.38 1.59 -3.97
CA ASP A 49 12.80 1.23 -4.02
C ASP A 49 13.58 1.85 -2.85
N ARG A 50 14.88 1.59 -2.81
CA ARG A 50 15.78 2.10 -1.77
C ARG A 50 15.90 3.62 -1.73
N HIS A 51 15.54 4.30 -2.82
CA HIS A 51 15.58 5.75 -2.96
C HIS A 51 14.22 6.39 -2.61
N GLY A 52 13.29 5.60 -2.07
CA GLY A 52 11.94 6.06 -1.75
C GLY A 52 11.11 6.39 -3.00
N GLN A 53 11.49 5.87 -4.17
CA GLN A 53 10.70 6.06 -5.40
C GLN A 53 9.63 4.97 -5.48
N PRO A 54 8.38 5.33 -5.83
CA PRO A 54 7.34 4.34 -6.00
C PRO A 54 7.64 3.45 -7.21
N ILE A 55 7.54 2.13 -7.03
CA ILE A 55 7.81 1.15 -8.08
C ILE A 55 6.65 0.17 -8.26
N THR A 56 6.64 -0.50 -9.41
CA THR A 56 5.71 -1.56 -9.76
C THR A 56 6.31 -2.94 -9.52
N ALA A 57 5.47 -3.97 -9.45
CA ALA A 57 5.89 -5.38 -9.42
C ALA A 57 6.89 -5.71 -10.55
N MET A 58 6.61 -5.21 -11.76
CA MET A 58 7.46 -5.43 -12.94
C MET A 58 8.85 -4.83 -12.73
N GLN A 59 8.94 -3.58 -12.25
CA GLN A 59 10.21 -2.91 -12.01
C GLN A 59 11.04 -3.66 -10.95
N ALA A 60 10.42 -4.04 -9.84
CA ALA A 60 11.07 -4.86 -8.81
C ALA A 60 11.54 -6.22 -9.35
N GLY A 61 10.70 -6.90 -10.16
CA GLY A 61 11.07 -8.17 -10.79
C GLY A 61 12.24 -8.05 -11.77
N LYS A 62 12.25 -7.01 -12.60
CA LYS A 62 13.37 -6.70 -13.52
C LYS A 62 14.65 -6.38 -12.75
N ALA A 63 14.55 -5.61 -11.67
CA ALA A 63 15.69 -5.28 -10.83
C ALA A 63 16.33 -6.53 -10.22
N ARG A 64 15.50 -7.45 -9.69
CA ARG A 64 15.96 -8.74 -9.18
C ARG A 64 16.60 -9.63 -10.25
N ALA A 65 16.01 -9.67 -11.45
CA ALA A 65 16.58 -10.42 -12.56
C ALA A 65 17.96 -9.88 -12.96
N ALA A 66 18.16 -8.56 -12.90
CA ALA A 66 19.46 -7.94 -13.14
C ALA A 66 20.49 -8.32 -12.06
N GLU A 67 20.12 -8.29 -10.76
CA GLU A 67 21.04 -8.73 -9.69
C GLU A 67 21.40 -10.22 -9.80
N GLU A 68 20.45 -11.05 -10.21
CA GLU A 68 20.72 -12.46 -10.46
C GLU A 68 21.70 -12.65 -11.63
N ALA A 69 21.64 -11.80 -12.66
CA ALA A 69 22.62 -11.79 -13.74
C ALA A 69 24.01 -11.32 -13.27
N VAL A 70 24.09 -10.27 -12.44
CA VAL A 70 25.33 -9.81 -11.80
C VAL A 70 25.95 -10.94 -10.97
N ARG A 71 25.13 -11.61 -10.14
CA ARG A 71 25.55 -12.75 -9.31
C ARG A 71 26.10 -13.91 -10.17
N LYS A 72 25.42 -14.24 -11.27
CA LYS A 72 25.86 -15.29 -12.22
C LYS A 72 27.14 -14.94 -12.95
N ALA A 73 27.37 -13.65 -13.24
CA ALA A 73 28.61 -13.18 -13.85
C ALA A 73 29.80 -13.22 -12.86
N GLY A 74 29.54 -13.33 -11.56
CA GLY A 74 30.59 -13.40 -10.53
C GLY A 74 31.35 -12.09 -10.35
N VAL A 75 30.77 -10.95 -10.76
CA VAL A 75 31.37 -9.63 -10.60
C VAL A 75 30.95 -9.00 -9.27
N PRO A 76 31.78 -8.15 -8.64
CA PRO A 76 31.39 -7.42 -7.44
C PRO A 76 30.16 -6.55 -7.69
N PRO A 77 29.17 -6.52 -6.79
CA PRO A 77 27.89 -5.84 -7.03
C PRO A 77 28.02 -4.31 -7.19
N ASP A 78 29.05 -3.71 -6.63
CA ASP A 78 29.32 -2.26 -6.69
C ASP A 78 30.32 -1.88 -7.81
N SER A 79 30.63 -2.82 -8.71
CA SER A 79 31.57 -2.60 -9.81
C SER A 79 30.91 -1.92 -11.02
N THR A 80 31.72 -1.25 -11.84
CA THR A 80 31.28 -0.74 -13.14
C THR A 80 30.74 -1.86 -14.03
N GLU A 81 31.35 -3.05 -13.97
CA GLU A 81 30.89 -4.24 -14.69
C GLU A 81 29.48 -4.66 -14.27
N ALA A 82 29.17 -4.64 -12.96
CA ALA A 82 27.82 -4.90 -12.47
C ALA A 82 26.82 -3.85 -12.96
N ALA A 83 27.21 -2.57 -12.97
CA ALA A 83 26.39 -1.50 -13.53
C ALA A 83 26.11 -1.72 -15.02
N MET A 84 27.11 -2.12 -15.81
CA MET A 84 26.93 -2.43 -17.22
C MET A 84 25.98 -3.61 -17.45
N ILE A 85 26.02 -4.64 -16.61
CA ILE A 85 25.06 -5.75 -16.66
C ILE A 85 23.64 -5.23 -16.40
N ARG A 86 23.44 -4.44 -15.33
CA ARG A 86 22.13 -3.85 -15.02
C ARG A 86 21.59 -2.96 -16.13
N ILE A 87 22.45 -2.11 -16.73
CA ILE A 87 22.10 -1.28 -17.89
C ILE A 87 21.70 -2.15 -19.09
N SER A 88 22.46 -3.21 -19.37
CA SER A 88 22.15 -4.14 -20.47
C SER A 88 20.82 -4.88 -20.27
N MET A 89 20.39 -5.02 -19.02
CA MET A 89 19.10 -5.60 -18.62
C MET A 89 17.97 -4.55 -18.56
N GLY A 90 18.25 -3.30 -18.93
CA GLY A 90 17.25 -2.23 -19.06
C GLY A 90 17.04 -1.38 -17.81
N GLN A 91 17.91 -1.47 -16.79
CA GLN A 91 17.94 -0.45 -15.74
C GLN A 91 18.50 0.87 -16.28
N SER A 92 18.12 1.99 -15.67
CA SER A 92 18.61 3.29 -16.11
C SER A 92 20.05 3.51 -15.63
N PRO A 93 20.89 4.25 -16.38
CA PRO A 93 22.27 4.52 -15.97
C PRO A 93 22.40 5.23 -14.62
N GLU A 94 21.38 6.00 -14.22
CA GLU A 94 21.37 6.77 -12.97
C GLU A 94 21.25 5.86 -11.74
N THR A 95 20.63 4.69 -11.86
CA THR A 95 20.39 3.76 -10.74
C THR A 95 21.23 2.48 -10.82
N ALA A 96 21.76 2.14 -12.00
CA ALA A 96 22.49 0.89 -12.22
C ALA A 96 23.81 0.74 -11.44
N TYR A 97 24.41 1.83 -10.96
CA TYR A 97 25.64 1.76 -10.15
C TYR A 97 25.41 1.26 -8.73
N GLU A 98 24.15 1.15 -8.31
CA GLU A 98 23.79 0.64 -7.00
C GLU A 98 23.06 -0.71 -7.13
N PRO A 99 23.34 -1.66 -6.22
CA PRO A 99 22.59 -2.91 -6.19
C PRO A 99 21.14 -2.68 -5.83
N ASN A 100 20.24 -3.43 -6.49
CA ASN A 100 18.89 -3.60 -5.98
C ASN A 100 18.92 -4.43 -4.68
N ASP A 101 18.68 -3.77 -3.56
CA ASP A 101 18.82 -4.33 -2.21
C ASP A 101 17.48 -4.70 -1.55
N GLY A 102 16.35 -4.44 -2.21
CA GLY A 102 15.06 -4.84 -1.67
C GLY A 102 13.87 -4.08 -2.23
N ILE A 103 12.73 -4.30 -1.58
CA ILE A 103 11.48 -3.56 -1.76
C ILE A 103 11.15 -2.99 -0.38
N TYR A 104 10.65 -1.78 -0.33
CA TYR A 104 10.42 -1.04 0.91
C TYR A 104 8.97 -0.58 1.03
N ASP A 105 8.49 -0.46 2.27
CA ASP A 105 7.23 0.22 2.59
C ASP A 105 7.38 1.75 2.60
N ALA A 106 6.28 2.46 2.86
CA ALA A 106 6.24 3.93 2.89
C ALA A 106 7.11 4.53 4.02
N GLU A 107 7.40 3.76 5.06
CA GLU A 107 8.30 4.14 6.16
C GLU A 107 9.77 3.84 5.85
N GLY A 108 10.09 3.29 4.67
CA GLY A 108 11.44 2.93 4.26
C GLY A 108 11.94 1.64 4.92
N LYS A 109 11.06 0.80 5.46
CA LYS A 109 11.43 -0.50 6.02
C LYS A 109 11.39 -1.56 4.92
N PRO A 110 12.36 -2.50 4.92
CA PRO A 110 12.37 -3.57 3.93
C PRO A 110 11.18 -4.52 4.14
N ILE A 111 10.48 -4.83 3.06
CA ILE A 111 9.36 -5.78 3.02
C ILE A 111 9.69 -6.98 2.15
N ASN A 112 9.08 -8.12 2.47
CA ASN A 112 9.25 -9.33 1.68
C ASN A 112 8.32 -9.34 0.44
N SER A 113 8.56 -10.26 -0.49
CA SER A 113 7.76 -10.37 -1.72
C SER A 113 6.28 -10.65 -1.53
N ARG A 114 5.93 -11.35 -0.45
CA ARG A 114 4.53 -11.66 -0.17
C ARG A 114 3.81 -10.38 0.24
N GLN A 115 4.37 -9.64 1.19
CA GLN A 115 3.83 -8.34 1.62
C GLN A 115 3.73 -7.38 0.42
N ALA A 116 4.80 -7.26 -0.38
CA ALA A 116 4.78 -6.41 -1.56
C ALA A 116 3.67 -6.80 -2.55
N ALA A 117 3.42 -8.10 -2.75
CA ALA A 117 2.34 -8.58 -3.61
C ALA A 117 0.95 -8.29 -3.03
N GLU A 118 0.77 -8.42 -1.72
CA GLU A 118 -0.46 -8.07 -1.00
C GLU A 118 -0.76 -6.58 -1.18
N ASP A 119 0.22 -5.71 -0.95
CA ASP A 119 0.10 -4.26 -1.12
C ASP A 119 -0.25 -3.89 -2.57
N LEU A 120 0.49 -4.43 -3.54
CA LEU A 120 0.23 -4.21 -4.97
C LEU A 120 -1.14 -4.73 -5.42
N ALA A 121 -1.59 -5.86 -4.86
CA ALA A 121 -2.89 -6.44 -5.18
C ALA A 121 -4.04 -5.56 -4.68
N VAL A 122 -3.93 -5.00 -3.46
CA VAL A 122 -4.90 -4.01 -2.96
C VAL A 122 -5.04 -2.86 -3.95
N VAL A 123 -3.92 -2.28 -4.39
CA VAL A 123 -3.94 -1.15 -5.33
C VAL A 123 -4.60 -1.52 -6.65
N GLU A 124 -4.26 -2.68 -7.22
CA GLU A 124 -4.78 -3.08 -8.52
C GLU A 124 -6.26 -3.45 -8.47
N VAL A 125 -6.72 -4.13 -7.41
CA VAL A 125 -8.13 -4.46 -7.22
C VAL A 125 -8.95 -3.19 -7.00
N MET A 126 -8.50 -2.27 -6.14
CA MET A 126 -9.16 -0.98 -5.94
C MET A 126 -9.25 -0.19 -7.25
N ARG A 127 -8.14 -0.10 -7.99
CA ARG A 127 -8.07 0.62 -9.27
C ARG A 127 -9.04 0.06 -10.31
N ARG A 128 -9.14 -1.27 -10.42
CA ARG A 128 -10.06 -1.94 -11.36
C ARG A 128 -11.52 -1.80 -10.94
N GLY A 129 -11.79 -1.89 -9.64
CA GLY A 129 -13.13 -1.75 -9.10
C GLY A 129 -13.63 -0.30 -9.01
N GLY A 130 -12.76 0.69 -9.22
CA GLY A 130 -13.09 2.10 -8.98
C GLY A 130 -13.41 2.38 -7.52
N VAL A 131 -12.74 1.69 -6.60
CA VAL A 131 -12.99 1.76 -5.15
C VAL A 131 -12.36 3.02 -4.57
N GLU A 132 -13.15 3.80 -3.85
CA GLU A 132 -12.69 5.00 -3.16
C GLU A 132 -11.86 4.64 -1.92
N PRO A 133 -10.66 5.24 -1.73
CA PRO A 133 -9.88 5.06 -0.52
C PRO A 133 -10.65 5.44 0.75
N GLY A 134 -10.57 4.60 1.78
CA GLY A 134 -11.29 4.79 3.05
C GLY A 134 -12.78 4.40 3.01
N SER A 135 -13.28 3.85 1.90
CA SER A 135 -14.61 3.25 1.85
C SER A 135 -14.67 1.89 2.57
N GLU A 136 -15.87 1.41 2.89
CA GLU A 136 -16.09 0.06 3.41
C GLU A 136 -15.47 -1.00 2.49
N ARG A 137 -15.57 -0.79 1.18
CA ARG A 137 -15.01 -1.69 0.18
C ARG A 137 -13.48 -1.70 0.19
N ASP A 138 -12.84 -0.57 0.47
CA ASP A 138 -11.39 -0.51 0.71
C ASP A 138 -11.00 -1.35 1.94
N ALA A 139 -11.72 -1.18 3.06
CA ALA A 139 -11.48 -1.95 4.28
C ALA A 139 -11.60 -3.46 4.04
N GLN A 140 -12.63 -3.90 3.29
CA GLN A 140 -12.80 -5.30 2.91
C GLN A 140 -11.64 -5.81 2.03
N ILE A 141 -11.18 -5.03 1.04
CA ILE A 141 -10.06 -5.41 0.17
C ILE A 141 -8.76 -5.55 0.97
N ARG A 142 -8.49 -4.63 1.91
CA ARG A 142 -7.29 -4.68 2.76
C ARG A 142 -7.33 -5.85 3.75
N ALA A 143 -8.48 -6.12 4.36
CA ALA A 143 -8.67 -7.29 5.21
C ALA A 143 -8.48 -8.59 4.39
N ALA A 144 -9.05 -8.66 3.19
CA ALA A 144 -8.86 -9.78 2.28
C ALA A 144 -7.40 -10.01 1.90
N ALA A 145 -6.63 -8.95 1.66
CA ALA A 145 -5.21 -9.05 1.32
C ALA A 145 -4.38 -9.67 2.47
N LYS A 146 -4.77 -9.39 3.72
CA LYS A 146 -4.17 -9.98 4.92
C LYS A 146 -4.70 -11.39 5.23
N GLY A 147 -5.71 -11.86 4.49
CA GLY A 147 -6.38 -13.13 4.75
C GLY A 147 -7.30 -13.09 5.98
N GLU A 148 -7.76 -11.90 6.37
CA GLU A 148 -8.66 -11.69 7.50
C GLU A 148 -10.12 -11.93 7.06
N ALA A 149 -10.89 -12.63 7.89
CA ALA A 149 -12.31 -12.91 7.61
C ALA A 149 -13.25 -11.75 7.98
N THR A 150 -12.73 -10.74 8.69
CA THR A 150 -13.47 -9.57 9.15
C THR A 150 -12.65 -8.30 8.99
N THR A 151 -13.29 -7.18 8.71
CA THR A 151 -12.67 -5.85 8.71
C THR A 151 -12.29 -5.43 10.15
N PRO A 152 -11.46 -4.37 10.32
CA PRO A 152 -11.17 -3.81 11.64
C PRO A 152 -12.43 -3.39 12.44
N GLU A 153 -13.49 -3.00 11.73
CA GLU A 153 -14.78 -2.61 12.28
C GLU A 153 -15.68 -3.82 12.64
N GLY A 154 -15.23 -5.04 12.33
CA GLY A 154 -15.91 -6.30 12.67
C GLY A 154 -16.90 -6.79 11.62
N GLU A 155 -16.92 -6.19 10.44
CA GLU A 155 -17.80 -6.61 9.33
C GLU A 155 -17.20 -7.82 8.62
N PRO A 156 -18.00 -8.83 8.22
CA PRO A 156 -17.49 -9.98 7.49
C PRO A 156 -16.96 -9.56 6.12
N VAL A 157 -15.81 -10.09 5.73
CA VAL A 157 -15.26 -9.90 4.39
C VAL A 157 -15.99 -10.82 3.42
N ASP A 158 -16.52 -10.25 2.35
CA ASP A 158 -17.22 -10.98 1.31
C ASP A 158 -16.30 -12.00 0.60
N GLU A 159 -16.81 -13.21 0.34
CA GLU A 159 -16.03 -14.32 -0.23
C GLU A 159 -15.50 -14.00 -1.64
N GLN A 160 -16.27 -13.27 -2.45
CA GLN A 160 -15.81 -12.85 -3.78
C GLN A 160 -14.62 -11.89 -3.66
N THR A 161 -14.63 -11.03 -2.65
CA THR A 161 -13.53 -10.10 -2.35
C THR A 161 -12.28 -10.86 -1.94
N MET A 162 -12.41 -11.86 -1.07
CA MET A 162 -11.31 -12.75 -0.70
C MET A 162 -10.69 -13.42 -1.92
N GLU A 163 -11.53 -13.92 -2.83
CA GLU A 163 -11.08 -14.57 -4.06
C GLU A 163 -10.38 -13.60 -5.03
N ASP A 164 -10.99 -12.45 -5.31
CA ASP A 164 -10.46 -11.47 -6.26
C ASP A 164 -9.09 -10.96 -5.79
N VAL A 165 -8.96 -10.70 -4.50
CA VAL A 165 -7.69 -10.26 -3.90
C VAL A 165 -6.68 -11.40 -3.89
N ALA A 166 -7.06 -12.63 -3.52
CA ALA A 166 -6.15 -13.77 -3.57
C ALA A 166 -5.60 -14.06 -4.98
N LYS A 167 -6.46 -13.94 -6.00
CA LYS A 167 -6.05 -14.05 -7.41
C LYS A 167 -5.04 -12.98 -7.76
N GLU A 168 -5.32 -11.73 -7.43
CA GLU A 168 -4.41 -10.64 -7.77
C GLU A 168 -3.08 -10.76 -7.01
N ILE A 169 -3.08 -11.21 -5.75
CA ILE A 169 -1.84 -11.53 -5.01
C ILE A 169 -1.01 -12.55 -5.78
N ALA A 170 -1.60 -13.64 -6.24
CA ALA A 170 -0.88 -14.66 -7.01
C ALA A 170 -0.29 -14.11 -8.31
N VAL A 171 -1.03 -13.23 -8.99
CA VAL A 171 -0.55 -12.54 -10.19
C VAL A 171 0.63 -11.63 -9.85
N GLN A 172 0.51 -10.78 -8.82
CA GLN A 172 1.57 -9.85 -8.41
C GLN A 172 2.83 -10.58 -7.92
N GLN A 173 2.68 -11.67 -7.18
CA GLN A 173 3.80 -12.54 -6.80
C GLN A 173 4.53 -13.08 -8.03
N THR A 174 3.79 -13.51 -9.05
CA THR A 174 4.39 -14.04 -10.27
C THR A 174 5.09 -12.95 -11.07
N ILE A 175 4.53 -11.73 -11.14
CA ILE A 175 5.17 -10.59 -11.79
C ILE A 175 6.44 -10.18 -11.03
N LEU A 176 6.39 -10.13 -9.69
CA LEU A 176 7.57 -9.85 -8.85
C LEU A 176 8.69 -10.89 -9.03
N ALA A 177 8.33 -12.14 -9.31
CA ALA A 177 9.29 -13.21 -9.53
C ALA A 177 9.89 -13.18 -10.95
N THR A 178 9.11 -12.77 -11.95
CA THR A 178 9.47 -12.93 -13.37
C THR A 178 9.81 -11.62 -14.08
N GLY A 179 9.42 -10.47 -13.53
CA GLY A 179 9.54 -9.17 -14.19
C GLY A 179 8.68 -9.02 -15.45
N VAL A 180 7.61 -9.83 -15.58
CA VAL A 180 6.70 -9.81 -16.73
C VAL A 180 6.05 -8.43 -16.90
N GLN A 181 5.94 -8.00 -18.15
CA GLN A 181 5.37 -6.70 -18.49
C GLN A 181 3.84 -6.69 -18.36
N PRO A 182 3.25 -5.65 -17.73
CA PRO A 182 1.81 -5.46 -17.73
C PRO A 182 1.23 -5.29 -19.14
N GLY A 183 0.08 -5.89 -19.40
CA GLY A 183 -0.59 -5.96 -20.71
C GLY A 183 0.06 -6.93 -21.69
N SER A 184 1.12 -7.66 -21.30
CA SER A 184 1.78 -8.61 -22.20
C SER A 184 1.03 -9.94 -22.29
N PRO A 185 1.22 -10.74 -23.37
CA PRO A 185 0.66 -12.09 -23.46
C PRO A 185 1.04 -12.99 -22.27
N ASN A 186 2.24 -12.80 -21.71
CA ASN A 186 2.70 -13.55 -20.55
C ASN A 186 1.90 -13.19 -19.28
N GLU A 187 1.54 -11.92 -19.09
CA GLU A 187 0.66 -11.55 -17.97
C GLU A 187 -0.72 -12.18 -18.16
N SER A 188 -1.27 -12.17 -19.38
CA SER A 188 -2.55 -12.82 -19.66
C SER A 188 -2.52 -14.32 -19.33
N LEU A 189 -1.42 -15.02 -19.63
CA LEU A 189 -1.24 -16.42 -19.23
C LEU A 189 -1.16 -16.61 -17.72
N ILE A 190 -0.48 -15.70 -17.00
CA ILE A 190 -0.43 -15.73 -15.53
C ILE A 190 -1.82 -15.56 -14.95
N ARG A 191 -2.59 -14.59 -15.44
CA ARG A 191 -3.96 -14.32 -14.99
C ARG A 191 -4.89 -15.50 -15.26
N MET A 192 -4.86 -16.04 -16.48
CA MET A 192 -5.61 -17.25 -16.83
C MET A 192 -5.22 -18.45 -15.96
N GLY A 193 -3.92 -18.61 -15.67
CA GLY A 193 -3.43 -19.65 -14.76
C GLY A 193 -3.97 -19.48 -13.34
N ALA A 194 -4.01 -18.25 -12.82
CA ALA A 194 -4.59 -17.94 -11.51
C ALA A 194 -6.09 -18.28 -11.47
N ASP A 195 -6.84 -17.94 -12.53
CA ASP A 195 -8.26 -18.28 -12.65
C ASP A 195 -8.49 -19.80 -12.63
N VAL A 196 -7.78 -20.55 -13.48
CA VAL A 196 -7.89 -22.02 -13.55
C VAL A 196 -7.54 -22.69 -12.22
N MET A 197 -6.53 -22.18 -11.51
CA MET A 197 -6.15 -22.69 -10.19
C MET A 197 -7.26 -22.47 -9.16
N MET A 198 -7.88 -21.29 -9.16
CA MET A 198 -8.98 -20.99 -8.24
C MET A 198 -10.23 -21.81 -8.53
N GLU A 199 -10.58 -22.02 -9.80
CA GLU A 199 -11.66 -22.93 -10.19
C GLU A 199 -11.41 -24.36 -9.69
N LYS A 200 -10.18 -24.86 -9.83
CA LYS A 200 -9.81 -26.18 -9.31
C LYS A 200 -9.91 -26.24 -7.79
N PHE A 201 -9.44 -25.23 -7.07
CA PHE A 201 -9.56 -25.18 -5.61
C PHE A 201 -11.02 -25.24 -5.14
N LYS A 202 -11.92 -24.53 -5.83
CA LYS A 202 -13.36 -24.61 -5.55
C LYS A 202 -13.92 -26.01 -5.80
N SER A 203 -13.49 -26.68 -6.87
CA SER A 203 -13.97 -28.03 -7.19
C SER A 203 -13.58 -29.11 -6.19
N TRP A 204 -12.59 -28.85 -5.33
CA TRP A 204 -12.14 -29.76 -4.27
C TRP A 204 -12.78 -29.47 -2.91
N ARG A 205 -13.58 -28.40 -2.82
CA ARG A 205 -14.28 -27.96 -1.61
C ARG A 205 -15.74 -28.42 -1.66
#